data_AF-A0A1I2UGK9-F1
#
_entry.id   AF-A0A1I2UGK9-F1
#
_cell.length_a   1.000
_cell.length_b   1.000
_cell.length_c   1.000
_cell.angle_alpha   90.00
_cell.angle_beta   90.00
_cell.angle_gamma   90.00
#
_symmetry.space_group_name_H-M   'P 1'
#
loop_
_entity.id
_entity.type
_entity.pdbx_description
1 polymer ?
#
loop_
_entity_poly.entity_id
_entity_poly.type
_entity_poly.pdbx_seq_one_letter_code
_entity_poly.pdbx_strand_id
1 'polypeptide(L)'
;MDLIEKVARAARDVTATVYNTTKEQSEFASIKLKMISLEKELDDYYRKIGKRYVEYVRNSELEETFDAELLMEKVDPIADRYDRLKSLMEEKKAYVREEYNEKDRKKAKHEYDKAKVHLKSALDNGIITQEEYDEKLESAKKKVDYFDEIRKIKMQRTLGIITKAEYEEKIQKVLKK
;
A
#
# COMPACT_ATOMS: atom_id res chain seq x y z
N MET A 1 -24.02 -7.90 -11.00
CA MET A 1 -22.74 -7.34 -10.54
C MET A 1 -21.64 -8.06 -11.28
N ASP A 2 -21.26 -7.49 -12.41
CA ASP A 2 -20.46 -8.13 -13.45
C ASP A 2 -18.97 -8.22 -13.03
N LEU A 3 -18.27 -9.25 -13.49
CA LEU A 3 -16.85 -9.48 -13.18
C LEU A 3 -15.99 -8.28 -13.59
N ILE A 4 -16.40 -7.62 -14.67
CA ILE A 4 -15.79 -6.41 -15.22
C ILE A 4 -15.94 -5.23 -14.25
N GLU A 5 -17.07 -5.12 -13.54
CA GLU A 5 -17.29 -4.09 -12.53
C GLU A 5 -16.43 -4.31 -11.28
N LYS A 6 -16.23 -5.56 -10.86
CA LYS A 6 -15.32 -5.90 -9.75
C LYS A 6 -13.85 -5.69 -10.14
N VAL A 7 -13.45 -6.02 -11.37
CA VAL A 7 -12.11 -5.74 -11.91
C VAL A 7 -11.89 -4.23 -12.06
N ALA A 8 -12.88 -3.47 -12.51
CA ALA A 8 -12.80 -2.02 -12.63
C ALA A 8 -12.76 -1.32 -11.25
N ARG A 9 -13.46 -1.84 -10.24
CA ARG A 9 -13.34 -1.36 -8.85
C ARG A 9 -12.03 -1.75 -8.21
N ALA A 10 -11.56 -2.99 -8.40
CA ALA A 10 -10.25 -3.43 -7.93
C ALA A 10 -9.09 -2.69 -8.63
N ALA A 11 -9.28 -2.26 -9.88
CA ALA A 11 -8.35 -1.38 -10.60
C ALA A 11 -8.44 0.09 -10.12
N ARG A 12 -9.63 0.58 -9.75
CA ARG A 12 -9.79 1.88 -9.09
C ARG A 12 -9.18 1.91 -7.68
N ASP A 13 -9.27 0.83 -6.92
CA ASP A 13 -8.60 0.69 -5.61
C ASP A 13 -7.06 0.53 -5.75
N VAL A 14 -6.56 0.22 -6.95
CA VAL A 14 -5.13 0.26 -7.30
C VAL A 14 -4.65 1.70 -7.60
N THR A 15 -5.53 2.71 -7.68
CA THR A 15 -5.19 3.97 -8.37
C THR A 15 -4.45 5.03 -7.54
N ALA A 16 -4.14 4.86 -6.24
CA ALA A 16 -3.48 5.99 -5.55
C ALA A 16 -2.55 5.70 -4.37
N THR A 17 -2.03 4.48 -4.17
CA THR A 17 -1.14 4.28 -3.01
C THR A 17 0.03 3.35 -3.30
N VAL A 18 1.24 3.95 -3.28
CA VAL A 18 2.54 3.33 -3.00
C VAL A 18 3.33 2.66 -4.15
N TYR A 19 2.86 2.58 -5.40
CA TYR A 19 3.58 1.78 -6.42
C TYR A 19 4.21 2.63 -7.53
N ASN A 20 5.53 2.83 -7.49
CA ASN A 20 6.26 3.64 -8.49
C ASN A 20 7.01 2.83 -9.55
N THR A 21 7.14 1.49 -9.43
CA THR A 21 7.78 0.66 -10.48
C THR A 21 6.83 -0.33 -11.13
N THR A 22 6.97 -0.48 -12.46
CA THR A 22 6.25 -1.50 -13.25
C THR A 22 6.52 -2.92 -12.75
N LYS A 23 7.70 -3.16 -12.16
CA LYS A 23 8.09 -4.45 -11.57
C LYS A 23 7.30 -4.79 -10.31
N GLU A 24 7.20 -3.86 -9.35
CA GLU A 24 6.41 -4.10 -8.14
C GLU A 24 4.93 -4.31 -8.48
N GLN A 25 4.40 -3.52 -9.42
CA GLN A 25 3.02 -3.66 -9.88
C GLN A 25 2.76 -5.04 -10.51
N SER A 26 3.67 -5.54 -11.35
CA SER A 26 3.52 -6.86 -11.99
C SER A 26 3.62 -8.00 -10.97
N GLU A 27 4.53 -7.88 -9.99
CA GLU A 27 4.66 -8.86 -8.91
C GLU A 27 3.43 -8.90 -8.01
N PHE A 28 2.88 -7.75 -7.62
CA PHE A 28 1.62 -7.67 -6.86
C PHE A 28 0.43 -8.19 -7.64
N ALA A 29 0.34 -7.88 -8.94
CA ALA A 29 -0.69 -8.43 -9.81
C ALA A 29 -0.59 -9.97 -9.88
N SER A 30 0.62 -10.51 -9.99
CA SER A 30 0.85 -11.96 -10.03
C SER A 30 0.38 -12.67 -8.75
N ILE A 31 0.65 -12.08 -7.58
CA ILE A 31 0.22 -12.64 -6.29
C ILE A 31 -1.31 -12.56 -6.18
N LYS A 32 -1.91 -11.42 -6.53
CA LYS A 32 -3.38 -11.26 -6.55
C LYS A 32 -4.06 -12.28 -7.47
N LEU A 33 -3.52 -12.52 -8.67
CA LEU A 33 -4.08 -13.51 -9.59
C LEU A 33 -4.04 -14.92 -9.00
N LYS A 34 -2.95 -15.29 -8.31
CA LYS A 34 -2.86 -16.58 -7.60
C LYS A 34 -3.89 -16.68 -6.47
N MET A 35 -4.07 -15.62 -5.68
CA MET A 35 -5.08 -15.57 -4.62
C MET A 35 -6.50 -15.73 -5.18
N ILE A 36 -6.84 -15.03 -6.27
CA ILE A 36 -8.14 -15.13 -6.93
C ILE A 36 -8.39 -16.54 -7.48
N SER A 37 -7.35 -17.22 -7.99
CA SER A 37 -7.49 -18.63 -8.40
C SER A 37 -7.85 -19.53 -7.22
N LEU A 38 -7.15 -19.37 -6.10
CA LEU A 38 -7.41 -20.17 -4.89
C LEU A 38 -8.76 -19.86 -4.28
N GLU A 39 -9.21 -18.60 -4.28
CA GLU A 39 -10.57 -18.22 -3.86
C GLU A 39 -11.63 -18.93 -4.70
N LYS A 40 -11.44 -19.01 -6.02
CA LYS A 40 -12.35 -19.75 -6.90
C LYS A 40 -12.36 -21.24 -6.60
N GLU A 41 -11.19 -21.82 -6.36
CA GLU A 41 -11.08 -23.24 -6.00
C GLU A 41 -11.81 -23.51 -4.68
N LEU A 42 -11.61 -22.66 -3.66
CA LEU A 42 -12.35 -22.73 -2.38
C LEU A 42 -13.86 -22.58 -2.59
N ASP A 43 -14.30 -21.58 -3.36
CA ASP A 43 -15.72 -21.35 -3.68
C ASP A 43 -16.36 -22.58 -4.34
N ASP A 44 -15.64 -23.26 -5.23
CA ASP A 44 -16.16 -24.46 -5.89
C ASP A 44 -16.28 -25.64 -4.91
N TYR A 45 -15.34 -25.79 -3.97
CA TYR A 45 -15.49 -26.76 -2.87
C TYR A 45 -16.66 -26.41 -1.96
N TYR A 46 -16.81 -25.14 -1.55
CA TYR A 46 -17.95 -24.70 -0.75
C TYR A 46 -19.29 -24.95 -1.44
N ARG A 47 -19.38 -24.71 -2.76
CA ARG A 47 -20.58 -25.04 -3.55
C ARG A 47 -20.87 -26.53 -3.60
N LYS A 48 -19.85 -27.38 -3.77
CA LYS A 48 -20.02 -28.84 -3.78
C LYS A 48 -20.52 -29.33 -2.42
N ILE A 49 -19.94 -28.84 -1.34
CA ILE A 49 -20.36 -29.14 0.03
C ILE A 49 -21.81 -28.71 0.24
N GLY A 50 -22.15 -27.47 -0.09
CA GLY A 50 -23.51 -26.93 0.06
C GLY A 50 -24.55 -27.71 -0.76
N LYS A 51 -24.24 -28.07 -2.01
CA LYS A 51 -25.13 -28.90 -2.84
C LYS A 51 -25.39 -30.27 -2.20
N ARG A 52 -24.33 -30.96 -1.77
CA ARG A 52 -24.45 -32.29 -1.16
C ARG A 52 -25.20 -32.25 0.17
N TYR A 53 -24.99 -31.20 0.97
CA TYR A 53 -25.76 -30.98 2.21
C TYR A 53 -27.26 -30.76 1.92
N VAL A 54 -27.59 -29.95 0.92
CA VAL A 54 -28.99 -29.75 0.51
C VAL A 54 -29.63 -31.04 0.00
N GLU A 55 -28.88 -31.86 -0.76
CA GLU A 55 -29.34 -33.19 -1.19
C GLU A 55 -29.59 -34.12 0.00
N TYR A 56 -28.70 -34.16 0.99
CA TYR A 56 -28.86 -34.91 2.23
C TYR A 56 -30.15 -34.51 2.99
N VAL A 57 -30.39 -33.21 3.14
CA VAL A 57 -31.56 -32.70 3.87
C VAL A 57 -32.87 -32.99 3.12
N ARG A 58 -32.86 -32.97 1.78
CA ARG A 58 -34.06 -33.19 0.95
C ARG A 58 -34.40 -34.66 0.78
N ASN A 59 -33.38 -35.51 0.70
CA ASN A 59 -33.51 -36.93 0.49
C ASN A 59 -32.97 -37.59 1.76
N SER A 60 -33.82 -37.82 2.76
CA SER A 60 -33.48 -38.40 4.08
C SER A 60 -32.83 -39.81 4.04
N GLU A 61 -32.45 -40.28 2.86
CA GLU A 61 -31.80 -41.55 2.55
C GLU A 61 -30.66 -41.26 1.54
N LEU A 62 -29.55 -40.70 2.01
CA LEU A 62 -28.29 -40.87 1.29
C LEU A 62 -27.66 -42.17 1.77
N GLU A 63 -27.51 -43.16 0.87
CA GLU A 63 -26.79 -44.41 1.16
C GLU A 63 -25.31 -44.17 1.51
N GLU A 64 -24.73 -43.05 1.05
CA GLU A 64 -23.36 -42.64 1.36
C GLU A 64 -23.33 -41.51 2.40
N THR A 65 -22.59 -41.73 3.48
CA THR A 65 -22.27 -40.71 4.47
C THR A 65 -21.46 -39.58 3.87
N PHE A 66 -21.74 -38.34 4.27
CA PHE A 66 -20.92 -37.17 3.93
C PHE A 66 -19.60 -37.23 4.68
N ASP A 67 -18.52 -37.62 3.98
CA ASP A 67 -17.17 -37.62 4.54
C ASP A 67 -16.61 -36.19 4.54
N ALA A 68 -16.83 -35.50 5.66
CA ALA A 68 -16.32 -34.15 5.86
C ALA A 68 -14.78 -34.14 5.93
N GLU A 69 -14.16 -35.21 6.41
CA GLU A 69 -12.70 -35.29 6.58
C GLU A 69 -12.00 -35.32 5.22
N LEU A 70 -12.47 -36.12 4.27
CA LEU A 70 -11.94 -36.18 2.89
C LEU A 70 -12.06 -34.83 2.15
N LEU A 71 -13.05 -34.02 2.50
CA LEU A 71 -13.22 -32.69 1.94
C LEU A 71 -12.28 -31.69 2.61
N MET A 72 -12.09 -31.77 3.93
CA MET A 72 -11.12 -30.94 4.64
C MET A 72 -9.68 -31.22 4.18
N GLU A 73 -9.32 -32.48 3.92
CA GLU A 73 -8.02 -32.86 3.31
C GLU A 73 -7.72 -32.12 2.00
N LYS A 74 -8.76 -31.71 1.26
CA LYS A 74 -8.64 -30.96 0.00
C LYS A 74 -8.72 -29.45 0.19
N VAL A 75 -9.52 -28.98 1.15
CA VAL A 75 -9.75 -27.55 1.40
C VAL A 75 -8.60 -26.93 2.20
N ASP A 76 -8.12 -27.61 3.24
CA ASP A 76 -7.06 -27.14 4.13
C ASP A 76 -5.79 -26.71 3.38
N PRO A 77 -5.21 -27.50 2.46
CA PRO A 77 -4.00 -27.08 1.75
C PRO A 77 -4.22 -25.84 0.85
N ILE A 78 -5.45 -25.62 0.37
CA ILE A 78 -5.82 -24.47 -0.46
C ILE A 78 -5.96 -23.23 0.43
N ALA A 79 -6.64 -23.34 1.56
CA ALA A 79 -6.79 -22.28 2.56
C ALA A 79 -5.42 -21.84 3.11
N ASP A 80 -4.58 -22.81 3.49
CA ASP A 80 -3.20 -22.57 3.92
C ASP A 80 -2.38 -21.81 2.87
N ARG A 81 -2.52 -22.20 1.60
CA ARG A 81 -1.82 -21.54 0.49
C ARG A 81 -2.33 -20.12 0.28
N TYR A 82 -3.64 -19.90 0.43
CA TYR A 82 -4.24 -18.58 0.35
C TYR A 82 -3.70 -17.67 1.46
N ASP A 83 -3.68 -18.14 2.70
CA ASP A 83 -3.18 -17.38 3.84
C ASP A 83 -1.68 -17.08 3.72
N ARG A 84 -0.88 -18.03 3.24
CA ARG A 84 0.54 -17.77 2.92
C ARG A 84 0.71 -16.66 1.89
N LEU A 85 -0.08 -16.68 0.80
CA LEU A 85 -0.01 -15.64 -0.23
C LEU A 85 -0.50 -14.28 0.30
N LYS A 86 -1.49 -14.27 1.18
CA LYS A 86 -2.00 -13.07 1.85
C LYS A 86 -0.93 -12.45 2.76
N SER A 87 -0.26 -13.25 3.59
CA SER A 87 0.85 -12.79 4.42
C SER A 87 2.00 -12.24 3.58
N LEU A 88 2.40 -12.96 2.53
CA LEU A 88 3.43 -12.51 1.59
C LEU A 88 3.06 -11.17 0.93
N MET A 89 1.79 -10.98 0.57
CA MET A 89 1.29 -9.73 0.00
C MET A 89 1.46 -8.56 0.98
N GLU A 90 1.10 -8.74 2.24
CA GLU A 90 1.21 -7.70 3.26
C GLU A 90 2.66 -7.39 3.64
N GLU A 91 3.51 -8.41 3.81
CA GLU A 91 4.94 -8.23 4.04
C GLU A 91 5.59 -7.44 2.91
N LYS A 92 5.27 -7.79 1.66
CA LYS A 92 5.83 -7.11 0.49
C LYS A 92 5.33 -5.67 0.37
N LYS A 93 4.07 -5.39 0.67
CA LYS A 93 3.56 -4.01 0.76
C LYS A 93 4.28 -3.20 1.83
N ALA A 94 4.55 -3.81 2.99
CA ALA A 94 5.26 -3.17 4.08
C ALA A 94 6.71 -2.86 3.69
N TYR A 95 7.42 -3.83 3.10
CA TYR A 95 8.79 -3.66 2.60
C TYR A 95 8.88 -2.53 1.56
N VAL A 96 8.02 -2.57 0.53
CA VAL A 96 8.01 -1.55 -0.52
C VAL A 96 7.74 -0.17 0.07
N ARG A 97 6.75 -0.06 0.98
CA ARG A 97 6.46 1.19 1.68
C ARG A 97 7.68 1.72 2.43
N GLU A 98 8.42 0.86 3.12
CA GLU A 98 9.58 1.27 3.90
C GLU A 98 10.76 1.67 3.01
N GLU A 99 11.05 0.92 1.94
CA GLU A 99 12.10 1.27 0.98
C GLU A 99 11.84 2.65 0.35
N TYR A 100 10.58 2.94 -0.03
CA TYR A 100 10.21 4.25 -0.54
C TYR A 100 10.31 5.35 0.53
N ASN A 101 9.94 5.07 1.78
CA ASN A 101 10.09 6.02 2.89
C ASN A 101 11.56 6.39 3.08
N GLU A 102 12.45 5.40 3.08
CA GLU A 102 13.88 5.62 3.24
C GLU A 102 14.46 6.41 2.06
N LYS A 103 14.07 6.07 0.84
CA LYS A 103 14.49 6.80 -0.38
C LYS A 103 14.05 8.26 -0.37
N ASP A 104 12.81 8.54 0.02
CA ASP A 104 12.31 9.91 0.11
C ASP A 104 12.96 10.69 1.25
N ARG A 105 13.25 10.04 2.39
CA ARG A 105 14.00 10.64 3.49
C ARG A 105 15.44 11.00 3.06
N LYS A 106 16.12 10.10 2.34
CA LYS A 106 17.45 10.36 1.77
C LYS A 106 17.42 11.52 0.77
N LYS A 107 16.40 11.62 -0.09
CA LYS A 107 16.22 12.75 -1.00
C LYS A 107 16.04 14.08 -0.25
N ALA A 108 15.17 14.12 0.77
CA ALA A 108 14.96 15.32 1.58
C ALA A 108 16.25 15.79 2.25
N LYS A 109 17.04 14.85 2.81
CA LYS A 109 18.36 15.15 3.37
C LYS A 109 19.34 15.68 2.33
N HIS A 110 19.39 15.06 1.15
CA HIS A 110 20.27 15.50 0.06
C HIS A 110 19.90 16.89 -0.46
N GLU A 111 18.61 17.22 -0.54
CA GLU A 111 18.15 18.56 -0.90
C GLU A 111 18.56 19.60 0.15
N TYR A 112 18.48 19.27 1.44
CA TYR A 112 18.97 20.13 2.51
C TYR A 112 20.49 20.32 2.44
N ASP A 113 21.27 19.26 2.25
CA ASP A 113 22.73 19.35 2.15
C ASP A 113 23.15 20.21 0.94
N LYS A 114 22.46 20.08 -0.19
CA LYS A 114 22.64 20.96 -1.35
C LYS A 114 22.30 22.41 -1.02
N ALA A 115 21.16 22.67 -0.40
CA ALA A 115 20.76 24.02 0.00
C ALA A 115 21.80 24.65 0.93
N LYS A 116 22.32 23.89 1.89
CA LYS A 116 23.38 24.33 2.81
C LYS A 116 24.65 24.74 2.08
N VAL A 117 25.10 23.95 1.10
CA VAL A 117 26.29 24.28 0.28
C VAL A 117 26.06 25.54 -0.56
N HIS A 118 24.91 25.66 -1.21
CA HIS A 118 24.59 26.84 -2.02
C HIS A 118 24.46 28.11 -1.18
N LEU A 119 23.78 28.04 -0.04
CA LEU A 119 23.63 29.16 0.88
C LEU A 119 25.00 29.58 1.44
N LYS A 120 25.87 28.63 1.77
CA LYS A 120 27.21 28.94 2.28
C LYS A 120 28.05 29.63 1.21
N SER A 121 28.01 29.14 -0.04
CA SER A 121 28.68 29.81 -1.16
C SER A 121 28.14 31.22 -1.40
N ALA A 122 26.83 31.43 -1.30
CA ALA A 122 26.24 32.77 -1.43
C ALA A 122 26.69 33.72 -0.31
N LEU A 123 26.80 33.21 0.92
CA LEU A 123 27.32 33.97 2.07
C LEU A 123 28.80 34.34 1.88
N ASP A 124 29.64 33.36 1.49
CA ASP A 124 31.08 33.56 1.28
C ASP A 124 31.35 34.58 0.15
N ASN A 125 30.48 34.63 -0.86
CA ASN A 125 30.55 35.62 -1.95
C ASN A 125 29.86 36.96 -1.62
N GLY A 126 29.34 37.13 -0.41
CA GLY A 126 28.66 38.37 0.02
C GLY A 126 27.34 38.65 -0.70
N ILE A 127 26.71 37.65 -1.32
CA ILE A 127 25.40 37.77 -2.00
C ILE A 127 24.27 37.85 -0.97
N ILE A 128 24.44 37.17 0.17
CA ILE A 128 23.49 37.16 1.29
C ILE A 128 24.22 37.50 2.58
N THR A 129 23.48 38.03 3.55
CA THR A 129 24.01 38.26 4.91
C THR A 129 24.02 36.98 5.75
N GLN A 130 24.72 37.01 6.88
CA GLN A 130 24.69 35.91 7.85
C GLN A 130 23.27 35.64 8.38
N GLU A 131 22.50 36.70 8.64
CA GLU A 131 21.11 36.57 9.10
C GLU A 131 20.22 35.89 8.04
N GLU A 132 20.35 36.29 6.78
CA GLU A 132 19.62 35.65 5.67
C GLU A 132 20.05 34.20 5.44
N TYR A 133 21.33 33.88 5.67
CA TYR A 133 21.84 32.51 5.62
C TYR A 133 21.15 31.65 6.68
N ASP A 134 21.13 32.11 7.93
CA ASP A 134 20.56 31.36 9.06
C ASP A 134 19.05 31.16 8.89
N GLU A 135 18.31 32.19 8.46
CA GLU A 135 16.86 32.09 8.21
C GLU A 135 16.54 31.09 7.08
N LYS A 136 17.27 31.16 5.96
CA LYS A 136 17.06 30.26 4.81
C LYS A 136 17.48 28.82 5.14
N LEU A 137 18.55 28.64 5.92
CA LEU A 137 19.01 27.33 6.35
C LEU A 137 18.00 26.67 7.30
N GLU A 138 17.46 27.43 8.25
CA GLU A 138 16.43 26.95 9.18
C GLU A 138 15.16 26.53 8.42
N SER A 139 14.70 27.34 7.47
CA SER A 139 13.57 27.01 6.59
C SER A 139 13.81 25.71 5.79
N ALA A 140 15.02 25.49 5.29
CA ALA A 140 15.39 24.26 4.61
C ALA A 140 15.42 23.05 5.56
N LYS A 141 15.91 23.25 6.80
CA LYS A 141 16.01 22.21 7.82
C LYS A 141 14.65 21.70 8.27
N LYS A 142 13.65 22.59 8.41
CA LYS A 142 12.28 22.22 8.77
C LYS A 142 11.66 21.16 7.86
N LYS A 143 12.02 21.12 6.56
CA LYS A 143 11.55 20.08 5.63
C LYS A 143 12.08 18.69 5.96
N VAL A 144 13.28 18.61 6.54
CA VAL A 144 13.90 17.36 7.00
C VAL A 144 13.34 16.99 8.37
N ASP A 145 13.28 17.93 9.30
CA ASP A 145 12.83 17.70 10.68
C ASP A 145 11.37 17.25 10.73
N TYR A 146 10.50 17.86 9.91
CA TYR A 146 9.09 17.51 9.80
C TYR A 146 8.76 16.55 8.65
N PHE A 147 9.75 15.83 8.12
CA PHE A 147 9.57 14.92 6.98
C PHE A 147 8.43 13.92 7.20
N ASP A 148 8.34 13.31 8.38
CA ASP A 148 7.31 12.30 8.66
C ASP A 148 5.89 12.89 8.70
N GLU A 149 5.72 14.12 9.20
CA GLU A 149 4.45 14.83 9.19
C GLU A 149 4.04 15.24 7.76
N ILE A 150 4.98 15.84 7.01
CA ILE A 150 4.80 16.22 5.61
C ILE A 150 4.41 15.00 4.76
N ARG A 151 5.07 13.87 4.98
CA ARG A 151 4.78 12.60 4.30
C ARG A 151 3.38 12.09 4.62
N LYS A 152 2.95 12.11 5.89
CA LYS A 152 1.59 11.71 6.29
C LYS A 152 0.53 12.56 5.59
N ILE A 153 0.74 13.88 5.53
CA ILE A 153 -0.16 14.81 4.84
C ILE A 153 -0.18 14.53 3.33
N LYS A 154 0.98 14.29 2.72
CA LYS A 154 1.09 13.89 1.31
C LYS A 154 0.33 12.59 1.03
N MET A 155 0.45 11.59 1.91
CA MET A 155 -0.28 10.33 1.80
C MET A 155 -1.79 10.53 1.87
N GLN A 156 -2.29 11.37 2.80
CA GLN A 156 -3.71 11.71 2.87
C GLN A 156 -4.21 12.33 1.56
N ARG A 157 -3.40 13.19 0.93
CA ARG A 157 -3.74 13.79 -0.37
C ARG A 157 -3.78 12.76 -1.49
N THR A 158 -2.79 11.86 -1.54
CA THR A 158 -2.75 10.79 -2.56
C THR A 158 -3.94 9.85 -2.39
N LEU A 159 -4.30 9.50 -1.16
CA LEU A 159 -5.48 8.69 -0.84
C LEU A 159 -6.82 9.40 -1.07
N GLY A 160 -6.83 10.67 -1.47
CA GLY A 160 -8.05 11.45 -1.67
C GLY A 160 -8.79 11.78 -0.37
N ILE A 161 -8.17 11.58 0.79
CA ILE A 161 -8.74 11.90 2.11
C ILE A 161 -8.86 13.42 2.29
N ILE A 162 -7.94 14.19 1.67
CA ILE A 162 -7.93 15.65 1.72
C ILE A 162 -7.87 16.27 0.32
N THR A 163 -8.44 17.46 0.21
CA THR A 163 -8.40 18.31 -0.98
C THR A 163 -7.00 18.92 -1.18
N LYS A 164 -6.78 19.53 -2.35
CA LYS A 164 -5.52 20.24 -2.64
C LYS A 164 -5.32 21.45 -1.70
N ALA A 165 -6.40 22.20 -1.43
CA ALA A 165 -6.35 23.35 -0.54
C ALA A 165 -5.96 22.93 0.89
N GLU A 166 -6.60 21.89 1.43
CA GLU A 166 -6.28 21.36 2.76
C GLU A 166 -4.85 20.80 2.84
N TYR A 167 -4.35 20.21 1.76
CA TYR A 167 -2.95 19.77 1.68
C TYR A 167 -1.99 20.96 1.83
N GLU A 168 -2.20 22.03 1.08
CA GLU A 168 -1.33 23.22 1.11
C GLU A 168 -1.36 23.89 2.50
N GLU A 169 -2.55 24.03 3.09
CA GLU A 169 -2.72 24.60 4.42
C GLU A 169 -2.01 23.77 5.50
N LYS A 170 -2.19 22.45 5.49
CA LYS A 170 -1.54 21.54 6.45
C LYS A 170 -0.03 21.56 6.32
N ILE A 171 0.51 21.59 5.10
CA ILE A 171 1.96 21.69 4.86
C ILE A 171 2.49 23.02 5.40
N GLN A 172 1.83 24.14 5.12
CA GLN A 172 2.24 25.44 5.64
C GLN A 172 2.23 25.47 7.17
N LYS A 173 1.20 24.89 7.80
CA LYS A 173 1.10 24.81 9.26
C LYS A 173 2.26 24.02 9.87
N VAL A 174 2.66 22.92 9.24
CA VAL A 174 3.81 22.10 9.69
C VAL A 174 5.12 22.88 9.55
N LEU A 175 5.34 23.56 8.42
CA LEU A 175 6.57 24.31 8.18
C LEU A 175 6.68 25.62 9.00
N LYS A 176 5.58 26.09 9.58
CA LYS A 176 5.52 27.26 10.46
C LYS A 176 5.71 26.93 11.94
N LYS A 177 5.73 25.65 12.33
CA LYS A 177 6.13 25.23 13.68
C LYS A 177 7.57 25.63 13.95
#